data_AF-A0A7Y2EDA0-F1
#
_entry.id   AF-A0A7Y2EDA0-F1
#
_cell.length_a   1.000
_cell.length_b   1.000
_cell.length_c   1.000
_cell.angle_alpha   90.00
_cell.angle_beta   90.00
_cell.angle_gamma   90.00
#
_symmetry.space_group_name_H-M   'P 1'
#
loop_
_entity.id
_entity.type
_entity.pdbx_description
1 polymer ?
#
loop_
_entity_poly.entity_id
_entity_poly.type
_entity_poly.pdbx_seq_one_letter_code
_entity_poly.pdbx_strand_id
1 'polypeptide(L)'
;AWNIYSFAVPIVQQFFGISPGAHKKIVGINPQMPSSWNDAALENVMVGDNMISIYFKREGKQETLTVTQSATDWTLELGAEYNPGVEYEFLEGNVSQGEDGVLRSSDQKVVLRKHFP
;
A
#
# COMPACT_ATOMS: atom_id res chain seq x y z
N ALA A 1 -13.62 -28.54 8.75
CA ALA A 1 -13.53 -27.90 7.42
C ALA A 1 -12.77 -26.59 7.59
N TRP A 2 -11.56 -26.51 7.07
CA TRP A 2 -10.67 -25.34 7.18
C TRP A 2 -10.80 -24.55 5.89
N ASN A 3 -11.68 -23.55 5.87
CA ASN A 3 -11.86 -22.72 4.69
C ASN A 3 -10.67 -21.76 4.58
N ILE A 4 -10.04 -21.73 3.42
CA ILE A 4 -8.93 -20.83 3.06
C ILE A 4 -9.21 -19.35 3.41
N TYR A 5 -10.49 -18.98 3.51
CA TYR A 5 -10.96 -17.69 3.98
C TYR A 5 -10.36 -17.25 5.32
N SER A 6 -10.17 -18.17 6.27
CA SER A 6 -9.58 -17.86 7.59
C SER A 6 -8.12 -17.40 7.52
N PHE A 7 -7.41 -17.71 6.44
CA PHE A 7 -6.02 -17.30 6.19
C PHE A 7 -5.92 -16.11 5.24
N ALA A 8 -6.82 -16.04 4.25
CA ALA A 8 -6.77 -15.02 3.21
C ALA A 8 -7.10 -13.61 3.76
N VAL A 9 -8.08 -13.49 4.66
CA VAL A 9 -8.48 -12.20 5.24
C VAL A 9 -7.34 -11.50 5.98
N PRO A 10 -6.63 -12.12 6.94
CA PRO A 10 -5.53 -11.45 7.63
C PRO A 10 -4.34 -11.15 6.69
N ILE A 11 -4.07 -11.97 5.68
CA ILE A 11 -2.98 -11.65 4.72
C ILE A 11 -3.28 -10.35 3.97
N VAL A 12 -4.50 -10.20 3.45
CA VAL A 12 -4.90 -9.02 2.66
C VAL A 12 -5.05 -7.78 3.55
N GLN A 13 -5.75 -7.90 4.67
CA GLN A 13 -6.08 -6.75 5.52
C GLN A 13 -4.95 -6.37 6.48
N GLN A 14 -4.19 -7.35 6.98
CA GLN A 14 -3.23 -7.13 8.06
C GLN A 14 -1.81 -6.98 7.56
N PHE A 15 -1.37 -7.78 6.57
CA PHE A 15 0.00 -7.64 6.03
C PHE A 15 0.09 -6.62 4.90
N PHE A 16 -0.82 -6.68 3.92
CA PHE A 16 -0.86 -5.70 2.83
C PHE A 16 -1.59 -4.40 3.21
N GLY A 17 -2.38 -4.43 4.29
CA GLY A 17 -2.98 -3.23 4.87
C GLY A 17 -4.00 -2.53 3.98
N ILE A 18 -4.70 -3.28 3.11
CA ILE A 18 -5.72 -2.70 2.22
C ILE A 18 -6.98 -2.39 3.02
N SER A 19 -7.34 -1.10 3.08
CA SER A 19 -8.54 -0.60 3.71
C SER A 19 -9.45 0.07 2.66
N PRO A 20 -10.52 -0.60 2.20
CA PRO A 20 -11.38 -0.08 1.15
C PRO A 20 -12.38 0.95 1.69
N GLY A 21 -12.26 2.20 1.25
CA GLY A 21 -13.23 3.27 1.45
C GLY A 21 -14.12 3.46 0.20
N ALA A 22 -14.70 2.38 -0.32
CA ALA A 22 -15.31 2.35 -1.67
C ALA A 22 -16.40 3.43 -1.90
N HIS A 23 -17.20 3.73 -0.88
CA HIS A 23 -18.22 4.78 -0.92
C HIS A 23 -17.65 6.20 -1.17
N LYS A 24 -16.35 6.41 -0.94
CA LYS A 24 -15.62 7.66 -1.19
C LYS A 24 -14.60 7.56 -2.33
N LYS A 25 -14.53 6.42 -3.02
CA LYS A 25 -13.46 6.09 -4.00
C LYS A 25 -12.05 6.25 -3.41
N ILE A 26 -11.87 5.82 -2.17
CA ILE A 26 -10.58 5.85 -1.47
C ILE A 26 -10.12 4.42 -1.19
N VAL A 27 -8.82 4.16 -1.37
CA VAL A 27 -8.17 2.93 -0.90
C VAL A 27 -7.00 3.30 0.00
N GLY A 28 -7.12 2.98 1.29
CA GLY A 28 -6.01 3.08 2.24
C GLY A 28 -5.07 1.89 2.08
N ILE A 29 -3.76 2.14 2.09
CA ILE A 29 -2.72 1.13 1.98
C ILE A 29 -1.66 1.40 3.05
N ASN A 30 -1.57 0.52 4.05
CA ASN A 30 -0.57 0.56 5.12
C ASN A 30 0.05 -0.83 5.34
N PRO A 31 1.06 -1.22 4.54
CA PRO A 31 1.65 -2.55 4.65
C PRO A 31 2.43 -2.71 5.96
N GLN A 32 2.12 -3.79 6.69
CA GLN A 32 2.76 -4.19 7.94
C GLN A 32 3.42 -5.56 7.73
N MET A 33 4.42 -5.57 6.85
CA MET A 33 5.05 -6.81 6.39
C MET A 33 5.88 -7.46 7.50
N PRO A 34 5.74 -8.79 7.72
CA PRO A 34 6.62 -9.52 8.61
C PRO A 34 8.11 -9.28 8.30
N SER A 35 8.95 -9.24 9.34
CA SER A 35 10.40 -9.00 9.18
C SER A 35 11.12 -10.07 8.35
N SER A 36 10.57 -11.28 8.27
CA SER A 36 11.11 -12.39 7.48
C SER A 36 10.78 -12.31 5.99
N TRP A 37 9.91 -11.39 5.56
CA TRP A 37 9.49 -11.28 4.16
C TRP A 37 10.37 -10.26 3.45
N ASN A 38 11.12 -10.71 2.44
CA ASN A 38 11.89 -9.83 1.57
C ASN A 38 11.12 -9.42 0.32
N ASP A 39 10.27 -10.30 -0.19
CA ASP A 39 9.48 -10.07 -1.40
C ASP A 39 8.06 -10.56 -1.14
N ALA A 40 7.07 -9.73 -1.47
CA ALA A 40 5.65 -10.09 -1.38
C ALA A 40 4.84 -9.33 -2.42
N ALA A 41 3.85 -9.98 -3.01
CA ALA A 41 2.93 -9.35 -3.96
C ALA A 41 1.49 -9.77 -3.67
N LEU A 42 0.57 -8.83 -3.82
CA LEU A 42 -0.86 -9.05 -3.81
C LEU A 42 -1.43 -8.33 -5.03
N GLU A 43 -1.91 -9.11 -5.98
CA GLU A 43 -2.28 -8.62 -7.30
C GLU A 43 -3.78 -8.75 -7.56
N ASN A 44 -4.30 -7.84 -8.39
CA ASN A 44 -5.67 -7.87 -8.89
C ASN A 44 -6.76 -7.88 -7.79
N VAL A 45 -6.53 -7.12 -6.71
CA VAL A 45 -7.52 -6.94 -5.65
C VAL A 45 -8.60 -6.00 -6.15
N MET A 46 -9.81 -6.53 -6.30
CA MET A 46 -10.97 -5.75 -6.71
C MET A 46 -11.51 -4.93 -5.54
N VAL A 47 -11.63 -3.61 -5.75
CA VAL A 47 -12.23 -2.66 -4.81
C VAL A 47 -13.25 -1.81 -5.58
N GLY A 48 -14.53 -2.15 -5.48
CA GLY A 48 -15.56 -1.50 -6.31
C GLY A 48 -15.31 -1.75 -7.80
N ASP A 49 -15.12 -0.68 -8.58
CA ASP A 49 -14.74 -0.69 -9.99
C ASP A 49 -13.23 -0.47 -10.24
N ASN A 50 -12.43 -0.44 -9.17
CA ASN A 50 -10.97 -0.33 -9.24
C ASN A 50 -10.29 -1.69 -8.99
N MET A 51 -9.12 -1.86 -9.57
CA MET A 51 -8.27 -3.04 -9.39
C MET A 51 -6.90 -2.59 -8.90
N ILE A 52 -6.51 -3.08 -7.72
CA ILE A 52 -5.28 -2.70 -7.02
C ILE A 52 -4.29 -3.87 -7.04
N SER A 53 -3.02 -3.57 -7.31
CA SER A 53 -1.92 -4.49 -7.04
C SER A 53 -0.84 -3.82 -6.21
N ILE A 54 -0.32 -4.54 -5.22
CA ILE A 54 0.71 -4.08 -4.30
C ILE A 54 1.90 -5.02 -4.38
N TYR A 55 3.09 -4.45 -4.56
CA TYR A 55 4.36 -5.15 -4.57
C TYR A 55 5.25 -4.57 -3.49
N PHE A 56 5.77 -5.44 -2.64
CA PHE A 56 6.68 -5.10 -1.56
C PHE A 56 8.01 -5.78 -1.79
N LYS A 57 9.09 -5.03 -1.59
CA LYS A 57 10.46 -5.52 -1.61
C LYS A 57 11.27 -4.93 -0.47
N ARG A 58 12.08 -5.73 0.21
CA ARG A 58 13.01 -5.31 1.26
C ARG A 58 14.43 -5.74 0.90
N GLU A 59 15.34 -4.78 0.90
CA GLU A 59 16.75 -4.99 0.61
C GLU A 59 17.59 -4.26 1.68
N GLY A 60 18.14 -5.03 2.62
CA GLY A 60 18.91 -4.47 3.74
C GLY A 60 18.07 -3.52 4.60
N LYS A 61 18.39 -2.23 4.57
CA LYS A 61 17.69 -1.17 5.32
C LYS A 61 16.69 -0.38 4.47
N GLN A 62 16.35 -0.90 3.29
CA GLN A 62 15.40 -0.27 2.38
C GLN A 62 14.18 -1.13 2.20
N GLU A 63 13.01 -0.50 2.17
CA GLU A 63 11.76 -1.11 1.74
C GLU A 63 11.19 -0.33 0.57
N THR A 64 10.82 -1.02 -0.49
CA THR A 64 10.14 -0.44 -1.65
C THR A 64 8.72 -0.99 -1.73
N LEU A 65 7.76 -0.07 -1.79
CA LEU A 65 6.35 -0.34 -2.01
C LEU A 65 5.96 0.22 -3.37
N THR A 66 5.50 -0.66 -4.26
CA THR A 66 4.86 -0.25 -5.51
C THR A 66 3.39 -0.56 -5.44
N VAL A 67 2.56 0.45 -5.67
CA VAL A 67 1.12 0.31 -5.77
C VAL A 67 0.69 0.66 -7.17
N THR A 68 -0.18 -0.15 -7.75
CA THR A 68 -0.83 0.14 -9.03
C THR A 68 -2.34 0.11 -8.88
N GLN A 69 -3.02 0.96 -9.64
CA GLN A 69 -4.48 0.99 -9.72
C GLN A 69 -4.95 1.16 -11.16
N SER A 70 -6.08 0.54 -11.51
CA SER A 70 -6.66 0.67 -12.84
C SER A 70 -7.42 1.99 -13.04
N ALA A 71 -8.05 2.50 -11.99
CA ALA A 71 -8.95 3.65 -12.05
C ALA A 71 -8.27 4.92 -11.50
N THR A 72 -8.28 6.01 -12.27
CA THR A 72 -7.64 7.30 -11.91
C THR A 72 -8.55 8.26 -11.16
N ASP A 73 -9.85 7.94 -11.07
CA ASP A 73 -10.83 8.66 -10.26
C ASP A 73 -10.90 8.14 -8.82
N TRP A 74 -10.01 7.21 -8.48
CA TRP A 74 -9.77 6.71 -7.12
C TRP A 74 -8.54 7.34 -6.51
N THR A 75 -8.61 7.55 -5.19
CA THR A 75 -7.52 8.10 -4.40
C THR A 75 -6.89 7.00 -3.56
N LEU A 76 -5.60 6.79 -3.74
CA LEU A 76 -4.74 5.98 -2.89
C LEU A 76 -4.31 6.83 -1.69
N GLU A 77 -4.60 6.36 -0.49
CA GLU A 77 -4.07 6.91 0.76
C GLU A 77 -2.94 6.01 1.24
N LEU A 78 -1.70 6.45 1.04
CA LEU A 78 -0.52 5.71 1.47
C LEU A 78 -0.27 6.03 2.94
N GLY A 79 -0.67 5.10 3.80
CA GLY A 79 -0.39 5.10 5.22
C GLY A 79 1.08 4.78 5.45
N ALA A 80 1.97 5.74 5.18
CA ALA A 80 3.20 5.79 5.92
C ALA A 80 2.81 6.16 7.35
N GLU A 81 2.74 5.18 8.25
CA GLU A 81 2.77 5.51 9.68
C GLU A 81 3.96 6.43 9.88
N TYR A 82 3.70 7.66 10.34
CA TYR A 82 4.75 8.62 10.64
C TYR A 82 5.68 7.98 11.66
N ASN A 83 6.84 7.54 11.19
CA ASN A 83 7.84 6.90 12.02
C ASN A 83 9.04 7.86 12.07
N PRO A 84 9.24 8.58 13.19
CA PRO A 84 10.31 9.56 13.29
C PRO A 84 11.65 8.84 13.12
N GLY A 85 12.35 9.15 12.03
CA GLY A 85 13.62 8.53 11.65
C GLY A 85 13.58 7.65 10.39
N VAL A 86 12.40 7.42 9.79
CA VAL A 86 12.29 6.78 8.48
C VAL A 86 12.21 7.85 7.40
N GLU A 87 13.17 7.85 6.47
CA GLU A 87 13.15 8.74 5.31
C GLU A 87 12.32 8.11 4.18
N TYR A 88 11.43 8.91 3.60
CA TYR A 88 10.55 8.50 2.51
C TYR A 88 11.00 9.15 1.21
N GLU A 89 11.23 8.35 0.19
CA GLU A 89 11.60 8.77 -1.15
C GLU A 89 10.53 8.31 -2.15
N PHE A 90 10.00 9.26 -2.93
CA PHE A 90 9.03 8.97 -3.99
C PHE A 90 9.77 8.82 -5.30
N LEU A 91 9.71 7.63 -5.90
CA LEU A 91 10.40 7.32 -7.14
C LEU A 91 9.50 7.54 -8.36
N GLU A 92 8.19 7.35 -8.19
CA GLU A 92 7.21 7.46 -9.27
C GLU A 92 5.83 7.78 -8.70
N GLY A 93 5.04 8.52 -9.47
CA GLY A 93 3.70 8.97 -9.10
C GLY A 93 3.70 10.31 -8.39
N ASN A 94 2.67 11.11 -8.66
CA ASN A 94 2.43 12.38 -7.99
C ASN A 94 1.74 12.10 -6.65
N VAL A 95 2.40 12.50 -5.57
CA VAL A 95 1.88 12.34 -4.21
C VAL A 95 1.72 13.73 -3.59
N SER A 96 0.52 14.03 -3.11
CA SER A 96 0.24 15.22 -2.31
C SER A 96 0.06 14.83 -0.85
N GLN A 97 0.65 15.60 0.05
CA GLN A 97 0.43 15.45 1.49
C GLN A 97 -0.80 16.28 1.88
N GLY A 98 -1.80 15.66 2.51
CA GLY A 98 -2.92 16.39 3.10
C GLY A 98 -2.53 17.12 4.39
N GLU A 99 -3.38 18.02 4.85
CA GLU A 99 -3.21 18.73 6.14
C GLU A 99 -3.14 17.78 7.35
N ASP A 100 -3.68 16.56 7.20
CA ASP A 100 -3.64 15.47 8.16
C ASP A 100 -2.33 14.64 8.12
N GLY A 101 -1.39 15.01 7.24
CA GLY A 101 -0.13 14.31 7.05
C GLY A 101 -0.22 13.04 6.19
N VAL A 102 -1.41 12.67 5.72
CA VAL A 102 -1.64 11.48 4.89
C VAL A 102 -1.22 11.76 3.45
N LEU A 103 -0.46 10.83 2.88
CA LEU A 103 0.01 10.88 1.50
C LEU A 103 -1.08 10.38 0.57
N ARG A 104 -1.44 11.19 -0.42
CA ARG A 104 -2.53 10.92 -1.37
C ARG A 104 -2.03 10.92 -2.80
N SER A 105 -2.53 9.99 -3.61
CA SER A 105 -2.26 9.95 -5.04
C SER A 105 -3.44 9.37 -5.81
N SER A 106 -3.65 9.85 -7.03
CA SER A 106 -4.63 9.29 -7.97
C SER A 106 -3.95 8.68 -9.20
N ASP A 107 -2.62 8.64 -9.22
CA ASP A 107 -1.88 8.10 -10.35
C ASP A 107 -2.06 6.58 -10.43
N GLN A 108 -1.95 6.03 -11.64
CA GLN A 108 -2.11 4.59 -11.85
C GLN A 108 -0.97 3.76 -11.25
N LYS A 109 0.16 4.40 -10.92
CA LYS A 109 1.31 3.77 -10.29
C LYS A 109 1.98 4.76 -9.35
N VAL A 110 2.26 4.28 -8.14
CA VAL A 110 3.03 5.02 -7.14
C VAL A 110 4.12 4.10 -6.59
N VAL A 111 5.34 4.62 -6.52
CA VAL A 111 6.49 3.89 -5.97
C VAL A 111 7.07 4.70 -4.82
N LEU A 112 7.01 4.11 -3.63
CA LEU A 112 7.53 4.66 -2.39
C LEU A 112 8.70 3.81 -1.91
N ARG A 113 9.80 4.45 -1.52
CA ARG A 113 10.94 3.81 -0.86
C ARG A 113 11.11 4.37 0.55
N LYS A 114 11.22 3.49 1.53
CA LYS A 114 11.49 3.80 2.94
C LYS A 114 12.94 3.44 3.25
N HIS A 115 13.66 4.33 3.93
CA HIS A 115 14.99 4.08 4.46
C HIS A 115 14.93 4.02 5.99
N PHE A 116 15.45 2.92 6.55
CA PHE A 116 15.59 2.74 7.99
C PHE A 116 17.00 3.11 8.45
N PRO A 117 17.15 3.67 9.67
CA PRO A 117 18.45 4.09 10.21
C PRO A 117 19.41 2.93 10.48
#